data_AF-A0A7X0CAA5-F1
#
_entry.id   AF-A0A7X0CAA5-F1
#
_cell.length_a   1.000
_cell.length_b   1.000
_cell.length_c   1.000
_cell.angle_alpha   90.00
_cell.angle_beta   90.00
_cell.angle_gamma   90.00
#
_symmetry.space_group_name_H-M   'P 1'
#
loop_
_entity.id
_entity.type
_entity.pdbx_description
1 polymer ?
#
loop_
_entity_poly.entity_id
_entity_poly.type
_entity_poly.pdbx_seq_one_letter_code
_entity_poly.pdbx_strand_id
1 'polypeptide(L)'
;MVTDVLDRVAAERGGVIGLEPGLTVSPDDTWTSVAELLRAPYTLLGELADETAARWKAPRHVGAALFWKTYAYWHTMPMALGWALDAPIPLMPLEATYFKVSDAGVTIAASRLEWGTGAPAIARALADAQEPLVRTLASLAKVGERTLWGSTAEALVHPLTSVVPADFMELLRQVGKPVDGLIEPHGDGYFRRTCCLWVTLPGADACGSCCVLRPRRRP
;
A
#
# COMPACT_ATOMS: atom_id res chain seq x y z
N MET A 1 7.67 5.98 19.27
CA MET A 1 8.39 5.68 18.02
C MET A 1 7.43 5.04 17.02
N VAL A 2 7.75 4.98 15.73
CA VAL A 2 6.87 4.34 14.72
C VAL A 2 6.60 2.87 15.06
N THR A 3 7.62 2.13 15.50
CA THR A 3 7.53 0.73 15.93
C THR A 3 6.54 0.53 17.06
N ASP A 4 6.53 1.39 18.09
CA ASP A 4 5.59 1.28 19.22
C ASP A 4 4.13 1.41 18.76
N VAL A 5 3.88 2.23 17.73
CA VAL A 5 2.54 2.37 17.14
C VAL A 5 2.18 1.12 16.33
N LEU A 6 3.14 0.54 15.61
CA LEU A 6 2.93 -0.70 14.88
C LEU A 6 2.66 -1.89 15.81
N ASP A 7 3.36 -1.97 16.94
CA ASP A 7 3.11 -2.98 17.98
C ASP A 7 1.68 -2.87 18.53
N ARG A 8 1.23 -1.64 18.81
CA ARG A 8 -0.16 -1.39 19.23
C ARG A 8 -1.17 -1.84 18.17
N VAL A 9 -0.96 -1.45 16.90
CA VAL A 9 -1.83 -1.85 15.79
C VAL A 9 -1.87 -3.37 15.62
N ALA A 10 -0.72 -4.04 15.75
CA ALA A 10 -0.65 -5.49 15.70
C ALA A 10 -1.47 -6.13 16.83
N ALA A 11 -1.34 -5.64 18.07
CA ALA A 11 -2.10 -6.12 19.22
C ALA A 11 -3.61 -5.94 19.03
N GLU A 12 -4.06 -4.77 18.55
CA GLU A 12 -5.48 -4.48 18.26
C GLU A 12 -6.08 -5.39 17.17
N ARG A 13 -5.24 -5.90 16.26
CA ARG A 13 -5.64 -6.80 15.17
C ARG A 13 -5.42 -8.29 15.48
N GLY A 14 -5.23 -8.63 16.77
CA GLY A 14 -5.02 -10.02 17.19
C GLY A 14 -3.72 -10.63 16.65
N GLY A 15 -2.70 -9.80 16.43
CA GLY A 15 -1.38 -10.19 15.91
C GLY A 15 -1.30 -10.24 14.38
N VAL A 16 -2.40 -10.10 13.66
CA VAL A 16 -2.40 -10.16 12.18
C VAL A 16 -2.07 -8.78 11.61
N ILE A 17 -0.79 -8.60 11.27
CA ILE A 17 -0.25 -7.44 10.58
C ILE A 17 0.61 -7.89 9.40
N GLY A 18 0.49 -7.25 8.25
CA GLY A 18 1.27 -7.58 7.05
C GLY A 18 2.64 -6.91 7.02
N LEU A 19 3.22 -6.68 8.19
CA LEU A 19 4.47 -5.97 8.38
C LEU A 19 5.15 -6.56 9.62
N GLU A 20 6.42 -6.91 9.54
CA GLU A 20 7.17 -7.26 10.75
C GLU A 20 7.21 -6.04 11.68
N PRO A 21 6.79 -6.13 12.96
CA PRO A 21 6.65 -4.95 13.81
C PRO A 21 7.96 -4.17 14.02
N GLY A 22 9.09 -4.88 14.07
CA GLY A 22 10.43 -4.30 14.11
C GLY A 22 10.90 -3.69 12.78
N LEU A 23 10.12 -3.81 11.71
CA LEU A 23 10.38 -3.42 10.31
C LEU A 23 11.56 -4.12 9.65
N THR A 24 12.48 -4.70 10.43
CA THR A 24 13.67 -5.37 9.96
C THR A 24 13.62 -6.88 10.17
N VAL A 25 14.28 -7.61 9.26
CA VAL A 25 14.43 -9.07 9.34
C VAL A 25 15.82 -9.48 8.86
N SER A 26 16.33 -10.61 9.35
CA SER A 26 17.41 -11.35 8.69
C SER A 26 16.76 -12.46 7.87
N PRO A 27 16.57 -12.27 6.54
CA PRO A 27 15.74 -13.16 5.74
C PRO A 27 16.36 -14.56 5.65
N ASP A 28 15.55 -15.59 5.92
CA ASP A 28 15.82 -16.99 5.65
C ASP A 28 15.13 -17.42 4.33
N ASP A 29 15.01 -18.73 4.10
CA ASP A 29 14.39 -19.30 2.90
C ASP A 29 12.87 -19.10 2.82
N THR A 30 12.22 -18.63 3.89
CA THR A 30 10.78 -18.31 3.90
C THR A 30 10.48 -16.91 3.34
N TRP A 31 11.51 -16.08 3.15
CA TRP A 31 11.39 -14.72 2.64
C TRP A 31 11.82 -14.62 1.19
N THR A 32 11.03 -13.93 0.38
CA THR A 32 11.37 -13.63 -1.02
C THR A 32 11.71 -12.16 -1.16
N SER A 33 12.83 -11.82 -1.81
CA SER A 33 13.15 -10.42 -2.09
C SER A 33 12.12 -9.83 -3.05
N VAL A 34 11.67 -8.61 -2.78
CA VAL A 34 10.74 -7.88 -3.65
C VAL A 34 11.39 -7.59 -5.01
N ALA A 35 12.72 -7.46 -5.09
CA ALA A 35 13.42 -7.30 -6.36
C ALA A 35 13.20 -8.48 -7.32
N GLU A 36 12.92 -9.68 -6.80
CA GLU A 36 12.57 -10.87 -7.59
C GLU A 36 11.28 -10.68 -8.40
N LEU A 37 10.34 -9.87 -7.89
CA LEU A 37 9.08 -9.56 -8.59
C LEU A 37 9.31 -8.83 -9.91
N LEU A 38 10.46 -8.16 -10.05
CA LEU A 38 10.85 -7.39 -11.22
C LEU A 38 11.82 -8.15 -12.12
N ARG A 39 12.15 -9.41 -11.81
CA ARG A 39 12.96 -10.23 -12.69
C ARG A 39 12.12 -10.74 -13.86
N ALA A 40 12.48 -10.33 -15.08
CA ALA A 40 11.88 -10.87 -16.30
C ALA A 40 11.98 -12.41 -16.34
N PRO A 41 10.93 -13.13 -16.75
CA PRO A 41 9.71 -12.64 -17.41
C PRO A 41 8.58 -12.22 -16.46
N TYR A 42 8.91 -11.83 -15.22
CA TYR A 42 8.01 -11.36 -14.17
C TYR A 42 7.04 -12.44 -13.65
N THR A 43 7.49 -13.70 -13.71
CA THR A 43 6.70 -14.88 -13.35
C THR A 43 6.10 -14.74 -11.95
N LEU A 44 6.93 -14.44 -10.95
CA LEU A 44 6.50 -14.37 -9.55
C LEU A 44 5.43 -13.29 -9.30
N LEU A 45 5.61 -12.10 -9.89
CA LEU A 45 4.61 -11.03 -9.79
C LEU A 45 3.30 -11.42 -10.48
N GLY A 46 3.41 -12.14 -11.60
CA GLY A 46 2.27 -12.69 -12.31
C GLY A 46 1.51 -13.73 -11.48
N GLU A 47 2.22 -14.66 -10.84
CA GLU A 47 1.67 -15.70 -9.98
C GLU A 47 0.94 -15.10 -8.78
N LEU A 48 1.50 -14.10 -8.09
CA LEU A 48 0.83 -13.42 -6.98
C LEU A 48 -0.50 -12.75 -7.40
N ALA A 49 -0.55 -12.19 -8.61
CA ALA A 49 -1.78 -11.64 -9.15
C ALA A 49 -2.82 -12.73 -9.44
N ASP A 50 -2.39 -13.88 -9.96
CA ASP A 50 -3.26 -15.04 -10.23
C ASP A 50 -3.76 -15.71 -8.95
N GLU A 51 -2.90 -15.90 -7.96
CA GLU A 51 -3.24 -16.43 -6.64
C GLU A 51 -4.26 -15.53 -5.94
N THR A 52 -4.04 -14.22 -5.98
CA THR A 52 -5.00 -13.26 -5.41
C THR A 52 -6.31 -13.28 -6.18
N ALA A 53 -6.29 -13.38 -7.51
CA ALA A 53 -7.49 -13.51 -8.33
C ALA A 53 -8.27 -14.79 -7.97
N ALA A 54 -7.58 -15.92 -7.83
CA ALA A 54 -8.16 -17.20 -7.46
C ALA A 54 -8.79 -17.16 -6.05
N ARG A 55 -8.09 -16.58 -5.07
CA ARG A 55 -8.59 -16.39 -3.68
C ARG A 55 -9.93 -15.68 -3.66
N TRP A 56 -10.11 -14.68 -4.51
CA TRP A 56 -11.34 -13.87 -4.56
C TRP A 56 -12.32 -14.27 -5.67
N LYS A 57 -12.06 -15.35 -6.41
CA LYS A 57 -12.83 -15.79 -7.58
C LYS A 57 -13.08 -14.63 -8.57
N ALA A 58 -12.02 -13.87 -8.86
CA ALA A 58 -12.07 -12.63 -9.62
C ALA A 58 -11.24 -12.72 -10.91
N PRO A 59 -11.45 -11.83 -11.89
CA PRO A 59 -10.53 -11.68 -13.03
C PRO A 59 -9.12 -11.28 -12.58
N ARG A 60 -8.10 -11.66 -13.36
CA ARG A 60 -6.68 -11.38 -13.06
C ARG A 60 -6.38 -9.91 -12.74
N HIS A 61 -6.97 -8.96 -13.48
CA HIS A 61 -6.75 -7.53 -13.25
C HIS A 61 -7.31 -7.04 -11.90
N VAL A 62 -8.37 -7.68 -11.39
CA VAL A 62 -8.90 -7.45 -10.05
C VAL A 62 -7.96 -8.04 -9.01
N GLY A 63 -7.49 -9.28 -9.22
CA GLY A 63 -6.47 -9.91 -8.36
C GLY A 63 -5.21 -9.06 -8.22
N ALA A 64 -4.67 -8.55 -9.33
CA ALA A 64 -3.54 -7.63 -9.33
C ALA A 64 -3.82 -6.34 -8.54
N ALA A 65 -4.98 -5.71 -8.73
CA ALA A 65 -5.35 -4.50 -7.99
C ALA A 65 -5.47 -4.75 -6.47
N LEU A 66 -5.99 -5.91 -6.06
CA LEU A 66 -6.14 -6.30 -4.67
C LEU A 66 -4.81 -6.69 -4.03
N PHE A 67 -3.95 -7.41 -4.76
CA PHE A 67 -2.58 -7.69 -4.34
C PHE A 67 -1.84 -6.38 -4.07
N TRP A 68 -1.88 -5.44 -5.03
CA TRP A 68 -1.25 -4.15 -4.88
C TRP A 68 -1.81 -3.35 -3.71
N LYS A 69 -3.13 -3.38 -3.50
CA LYS A 69 -3.78 -2.72 -2.36
C LYS A 69 -3.16 -3.18 -1.04
N THR A 70 -2.95 -4.48 -0.88
CA THR A 70 -2.34 -5.04 0.33
C THR A 70 -0.86 -4.69 0.44
N TYR A 71 -0.08 -4.91 -0.61
CA TYR A 71 1.36 -4.62 -0.61
C TYR A 71 1.63 -3.13 -0.33
N ALA A 72 0.96 -2.24 -1.05
CA ALA A 72 1.14 -0.80 -0.88
C ALA A 72 0.70 -0.32 0.51
N TYR A 73 -0.39 -0.88 1.07
CA TYR A 73 -0.85 -0.58 2.43
C TYR A 73 0.26 -0.81 3.47
N TRP A 74 0.84 -2.01 3.47
CA TRP A 74 1.88 -2.33 4.45
C TRP A 74 3.18 -1.58 4.17
N HIS A 75 3.53 -1.36 2.90
CA HIS A 75 4.77 -0.67 2.54
C HIS A 75 4.77 0.81 2.94
N THR A 76 3.64 1.51 2.79
CA THR A 76 3.58 2.96 3.11
C THR A 76 3.12 3.27 4.53
N MET A 77 2.53 2.31 5.25
CA MET A 77 2.03 2.56 6.61
C MET A 77 3.12 3.09 7.55
N PRO A 78 4.34 2.53 7.63
CA PRO A 78 5.41 3.08 8.46
C PRO A 78 5.81 4.50 8.05
N MET A 79 5.75 4.79 6.74
CA MET A 79 6.10 6.10 6.20
C MET A 79 5.09 7.18 6.63
N ALA A 80 3.80 6.87 6.50
CA ALA A 80 2.71 7.76 6.91
C ALA A 80 2.75 8.02 8.42
N LEU A 81 2.96 6.97 9.22
CA LEU A 81 3.11 7.10 10.67
C LEU A 81 4.34 7.92 11.06
N GLY A 82 5.48 7.73 10.39
CA GLY A 82 6.69 8.54 10.61
C GLY A 82 6.43 10.02 10.36
N TRP A 83 5.76 10.34 9.25
CA TRP A 83 5.39 11.72 8.93
C TRP A 83 4.42 12.33 9.96
N ALA A 84 3.38 11.58 10.37
CA ALA A 84 2.38 12.04 11.32
C ALA A 84 2.94 12.34 12.71
N LEU A 85 3.95 11.57 13.11
CA LEU A 85 4.60 11.68 14.42
C LEU A 85 5.78 12.68 14.42
N ASP A 86 6.02 13.37 13.30
CA ASP A 86 7.22 14.20 13.09
C ASP A 86 8.52 13.45 13.45
N ALA A 87 8.57 12.17 13.08
CA ALA A 87 9.66 11.24 13.39
C ALA A 87 10.48 10.92 12.14
N PRO A 88 11.73 10.42 12.28
CA PRO A 88 12.45 9.82 11.17
C PRO A 88 11.59 8.77 10.46
N ILE A 89 11.44 8.93 9.15
CA ILE A 89 10.56 8.11 8.32
C ILE A 89 11.32 6.86 7.91
N PRO A 90 10.89 5.65 8.33
CA PRO A 90 11.50 4.41 7.87
C PRO A 90 11.11 4.15 6.42
N LEU A 91 12.13 3.95 5.58
CA LEU A 91 11.99 3.65 4.17
C LEU A 91 12.54 2.23 3.94
N MET A 92 11.83 1.44 3.15
CA MET A 92 12.25 0.10 2.74
C MET A 92 12.67 0.17 1.27
N PRO A 93 13.98 0.25 0.96
CA PRO A 93 14.45 0.20 -0.42
C PRO A 93 14.01 -1.08 -1.12
N LEU A 94 13.75 -1.02 -2.42
CA LEU A 94 13.28 -2.16 -3.21
C LEU A 94 14.17 -3.41 -3.03
N GLU A 95 15.48 -3.22 -3.11
CA GLU A 95 16.49 -4.29 -3.01
C GLU A 95 16.65 -4.85 -1.60
N ALA A 96 16.26 -4.08 -0.58
CA ALA A 96 16.30 -4.49 0.81
C ALA A 96 14.94 -4.99 1.31
N THR A 97 13.86 -4.86 0.53
CA THR A 97 12.52 -5.27 0.93
C THR A 97 12.30 -6.75 0.61
N TYR A 98 11.72 -7.47 1.55
CA TYR A 98 11.33 -8.86 1.44
C TYR A 98 9.85 -9.01 1.75
N PHE A 99 9.23 -10.05 1.17
CA PHE A 99 7.85 -10.41 1.43
C PHE A 99 7.68 -11.92 1.59
N LYS A 100 6.58 -12.31 2.23
CA LYS A 100 6.02 -13.66 2.23
C LYS A 100 4.50 -13.57 2.12
N VAL A 101 3.87 -14.58 1.52
CA VAL A 101 2.40 -14.70 1.55
C VAL A 101 1.98 -15.03 2.97
N SER A 102 0.92 -14.38 3.45
CA SER A 102 0.43 -14.54 4.82
C SER A 102 -1.08 -14.34 4.91
N ASP A 103 -1.65 -14.51 6.11
CA ASP A 103 -3.07 -14.26 6.36
C ASP A 103 -3.45 -12.78 6.13
N ALA A 104 -2.49 -11.87 6.31
CA ALA A 104 -2.61 -10.45 5.96
C ALA A 104 -2.57 -10.18 4.43
N GLY A 105 -2.50 -11.24 3.61
CA GLY A 105 -2.27 -11.22 2.17
C GLY A 105 -0.79 -11.32 1.86
N VAL A 106 -0.02 -10.32 2.30
CA VAL A 106 1.44 -10.39 2.35
C VAL A 106 1.94 -9.83 3.67
N THR A 107 3.04 -10.38 4.17
CA THR A 107 3.84 -9.76 5.21
C THR A 107 5.13 -9.26 4.59
N ILE A 108 5.51 -8.01 4.88
CA ILE A 108 6.73 -7.39 4.38
C ILE A 108 7.68 -6.98 5.52
N ALA A 109 8.96 -6.92 5.21
CA ALA A 109 10.00 -6.40 6.08
C ALA A 109 11.20 -5.95 5.24
N ALA A 110 12.17 -5.27 5.84
CA ALA A 110 13.43 -4.95 5.17
C ALA A 110 14.61 -5.67 5.83
N SER A 111 15.59 -6.10 5.04
CA SER A 111 16.89 -6.51 5.59
C SER A 111 17.68 -5.30 6.11
N ARG A 112 17.40 -4.11 5.57
CA ARG A 112 17.99 -2.83 5.95
C ARG A 112 17.00 -1.70 5.69
N LEU A 113 16.82 -0.83 6.68
CA LEU A 113 16.06 0.41 6.52
C LEU A 113 16.95 1.55 6.05
N GLU A 114 16.34 2.46 5.32
CA GLU A 114 16.82 3.82 5.16
C GLU A 114 15.92 4.76 5.94
N TRP A 115 16.45 5.94 6.29
CA TRP A 115 15.73 6.91 7.12
C TRP A 115 15.66 8.23 6.39
N GLY A 116 14.45 8.78 6.30
CA GLY A 116 14.19 10.05 5.65
C GLY A 116 13.47 11.04 6.55
N THR A 117 13.32 12.26 6.06
CA THR A 117 12.59 13.34 6.74
C THR A 117 11.57 13.97 5.79
N GLY A 118 10.36 14.18 6.30
CA GLY A 118 9.26 14.82 5.59
C GLY A 118 8.75 14.06 4.35
N ALA A 119 7.72 14.62 3.73
CA ALA A 119 7.09 14.05 2.54
C ALA A 119 8.04 13.87 1.32
N PRO A 120 9.08 14.68 1.08
CA PRO A 120 10.01 14.43 -0.03
C PRO A 120 10.75 13.09 0.08
N ALA A 121 10.98 12.58 1.30
CA ALA A 121 11.56 11.24 1.48
C ALA A 121 10.58 10.14 1.07
N ILE A 122 9.29 10.31 1.39
CA ILE A 122 8.22 9.40 0.95
C ILE A 122 8.12 9.41 -0.57
N ALA A 123 8.12 10.58 -1.20
CA ALA A 123 8.06 10.71 -2.66
C ALA A 123 9.18 9.91 -3.36
N ARG A 124 10.43 10.02 -2.87
CA ARG A 124 11.55 9.22 -3.40
C ARG A 124 11.34 7.73 -3.20
N ALA A 125 10.94 7.29 -2.00
CA ALA A 125 10.69 5.89 -1.74
C ALA A 125 9.57 5.29 -2.63
N LEU A 126 8.53 6.07 -2.94
CA LEU A 126 7.51 5.64 -3.90
C LEU A 126 8.06 5.51 -5.32
N ALA A 127 8.89 6.45 -5.77
CA ALA A 127 9.52 6.41 -7.09
C ALA A 127 10.49 5.22 -7.21
N ASP A 128 11.31 4.98 -6.18
CA ASP A 128 12.36 3.97 -6.24
C ASP A 128 11.82 2.55 -5.99
N ALA A 129 10.87 2.39 -5.05
CA ALA A 129 10.38 1.07 -4.64
C ALA A 129 9.02 0.68 -5.21
N GLN A 130 8.08 1.62 -5.39
CA GLN A 130 6.73 1.29 -5.86
C GLN A 130 6.53 1.46 -7.36
N GLU A 131 7.09 2.50 -7.96
CA GLU A 131 6.86 2.80 -9.38
C GLU A 131 7.23 1.65 -10.32
N PRO A 132 8.39 0.95 -10.16
CA PRO A 132 8.73 -0.19 -11.00
C PRO A 132 7.70 -1.33 -10.90
N LEU A 133 7.20 -1.61 -9.70
CA LEU A 133 6.18 -2.62 -9.45
C LEU A 133 4.82 -2.21 -10.05
N VAL A 134 4.41 -0.95 -9.88
CA VAL A 134 3.16 -0.41 -10.46
C VAL A 134 3.17 -0.54 -11.97
N ARG A 135 4.23 -0.08 -12.63
CA ARG A 135 4.37 -0.12 -14.10
C ARG A 135 4.33 -1.57 -14.61
N THR A 136 5.08 -2.45 -13.96
CA THR A 136 5.17 -3.86 -14.35
C THR A 136 3.82 -4.56 -14.16
N LEU A 137 3.20 -4.41 -12.99
CA LEU A 137 1.91 -5.03 -12.66
C LEU A 137 0.79 -4.49 -13.56
N ALA A 138 0.77 -3.19 -13.84
CA ALA A 138 -0.17 -2.56 -14.77
C ALA A 138 -0.07 -3.18 -16.18
N SER A 139 1.16 -3.36 -16.67
CA SER A 139 1.41 -3.96 -17.98
C SER A 139 1.01 -5.44 -18.04
N LEU A 140 1.39 -6.23 -17.03
CA LEU A 140 1.13 -7.68 -16.96
C LEU A 140 -0.36 -7.99 -16.82
N ALA A 141 -1.06 -7.31 -15.92
CA ALA A 141 -2.44 -7.61 -15.57
C ALA A 141 -3.47 -6.73 -16.28
N LYS A 142 -3.03 -5.77 -17.12
CA LYS A 142 -3.90 -4.81 -17.82
C LYS A 142 -4.81 -4.01 -16.87
N VAL A 143 -4.26 -3.60 -15.73
CA VAL A 143 -4.89 -2.67 -14.78
C VAL A 143 -4.27 -1.29 -14.95
N GLY A 144 -5.08 -0.23 -14.90
CA GLY A 144 -4.56 1.14 -15.07
C GLY A 144 -3.67 1.57 -13.91
N GLU A 145 -2.52 2.20 -14.18
CA GLU A 145 -1.60 2.68 -13.14
C GLU A 145 -2.27 3.64 -12.16
N ARG A 146 -3.17 4.52 -12.64
CA ARG A 146 -3.95 5.42 -11.79
C ARG A 146 -4.78 4.65 -10.74
N THR A 147 -5.29 3.47 -11.07
CA THR A 147 -5.99 2.60 -10.11
C THR A 147 -5.06 2.11 -9.02
N LEU A 148 -3.86 1.64 -9.39
CA LEU A 148 -2.84 1.15 -8.47
C LEU A 148 -2.33 2.28 -7.55
N TRP A 149 -1.98 3.43 -8.11
CA TRP A 149 -1.58 4.61 -7.34
C TRP A 149 -2.70 5.13 -6.42
N GLY A 150 -3.96 4.92 -6.78
CA GLY A 150 -5.05 5.25 -5.87
C GLY A 150 -5.05 4.39 -4.61
N SER A 151 -4.58 3.14 -4.68
CA SER A 151 -4.42 2.28 -3.51
C SER A 151 -3.25 2.75 -2.66
N THR A 152 -2.14 3.16 -3.28
CA THR A 152 -1.02 3.80 -2.56
C THR A 152 -1.44 5.11 -1.90
N ALA A 153 -2.23 5.94 -2.57
CA ALA A 153 -2.73 7.18 -1.97
C ALA A 153 -3.62 6.90 -0.74
N GLU A 154 -4.54 5.94 -0.84
CA GLU A 154 -5.31 5.50 0.34
C GLU A 154 -4.42 4.90 1.43
N ALA A 155 -3.37 4.18 1.06
CA ALA A 155 -2.43 3.59 2.00
C ALA A 155 -1.62 4.62 2.79
N LEU A 156 -1.40 5.82 2.23
CA LEU A 156 -0.84 6.97 2.96
C LEU A 156 -1.89 7.62 3.87
N VAL A 157 -3.14 7.73 3.41
CA VAL A 157 -4.19 8.45 4.14
C VAL A 157 -4.77 7.63 5.29
N HIS A 158 -5.02 6.33 5.09
CA HIS A 158 -5.78 5.52 6.04
C HIS A 158 -5.17 5.56 7.46
N PRO A 159 -3.85 5.33 7.66
CA PRO A 159 -3.25 5.41 8.99
C PRO A 159 -3.42 6.79 9.67
N LEU A 160 -3.51 7.86 8.87
CA LEU A 160 -3.68 9.23 9.37
C LEU A 160 -5.11 9.55 9.82
N THR A 161 -6.05 8.66 9.51
CA THR A 161 -7.46 8.79 9.92
C THR A 161 -7.83 7.76 10.98
N SER A 162 -7.21 6.58 10.97
CA SER A 162 -7.57 5.47 11.85
C SER A 162 -6.57 5.16 12.96
N VAL A 163 -5.33 5.66 12.89
CA VAL A 163 -4.26 5.31 13.84
C VAL A 163 -3.66 6.54 14.52
N VAL A 164 -3.16 7.50 13.74
CA VAL A 164 -2.57 8.76 14.24
C VAL A 164 -3.20 9.92 13.46
N PRO A 165 -4.19 10.63 14.02
CA PRO A 165 -4.84 11.75 13.36
C PRO A 165 -3.83 12.80 12.85
N ALA A 166 -3.82 13.06 11.54
CA ALA A 166 -2.98 14.08 10.92
C ALA A 166 -3.58 14.62 9.61
N ASP A 167 -3.08 15.77 9.14
CA ASP A 167 -3.54 16.38 7.88
C ASP A 167 -3.05 15.60 6.66
N PHE A 168 -3.85 14.60 6.27
CA PHE A 168 -3.54 13.75 5.13
C PHE A 168 -3.56 14.48 3.79
N MET A 169 -4.28 15.60 3.68
CA MET A 169 -4.30 16.40 2.44
C MET A 169 -2.98 17.14 2.28
N GLU A 170 -2.42 17.65 3.37
CA GLU A 170 -1.10 18.24 3.36
C GLU A 170 -0.02 17.21 3.02
N LEU A 171 -0.07 16.01 3.61
CA LEU A 171 0.86 14.93 3.23
C LEU A 171 0.81 14.64 1.73
N LEU A 172 -0.37 14.38 1.17
CA LEU A 172 -0.50 14.07 -0.25
C LEU A 172 -0.01 15.20 -1.15
N ARG A 173 -0.30 16.46 -0.80
CA ARG A 173 0.17 17.64 -1.54
C ARG A 173 1.69 17.75 -1.52
N GLN A 174 2.33 17.50 -0.38
CA GLN A 174 3.79 17.56 -0.27
C GLN A 174 4.50 16.37 -0.95
N VAL A 175 3.90 15.18 -0.90
CA VAL A 175 4.42 14.01 -1.65
C VAL A 175 4.29 14.26 -3.15
N GLY A 176 3.17 14.85 -3.58
CA GLY A 176 2.91 15.20 -4.97
C GLY A 176 2.44 14.01 -5.82
N LYS A 177 2.57 14.15 -7.14
CA LYS A 177 2.21 13.08 -8.08
C LYS A 177 3.13 11.87 -7.87
N PRO A 178 2.62 10.64 -8.06
CA PRO A 178 1.33 10.29 -8.66
C PRO A 178 0.15 10.17 -7.67
N VAL A 179 0.38 10.33 -6.36
CA VAL A 179 -0.65 10.12 -5.32
C VAL A 179 -1.52 11.35 -5.05
N ASP A 180 -0.99 12.56 -5.28
CA ASP A 180 -1.75 13.80 -5.17
C ASP A 180 -2.94 13.83 -6.13
N GLY A 181 -4.07 14.37 -5.67
CA GLY A 181 -5.31 14.45 -6.42
C GLY A 181 -6.00 13.09 -6.65
N LEU A 182 -5.64 12.04 -5.89
CA LEU A 182 -6.34 10.74 -5.91
C LEU A 182 -7.31 10.53 -4.74
N ILE A 183 -7.29 11.42 -3.75
CA ILE A 183 -8.18 11.41 -2.59
C ILE A 183 -9.03 12.69 -2.59
N GLU A 184 -10.24 12.60 -2.04
CA GLU A 184 -11.15 13.71 -1.80
C GLU A 184 -11.63 13.67 -0.35
N PRO A 185 -11.39 14.72 0.46
CA PRO A 185 -11.84 14.74 1.85
C PRO A 185 -13.37 14.81 1.92
N HIS A 186 -13.97 14.14 2.91
CA HIS A 186 -15.41 14.14 3.13
C HIS A 186 -15.75 13.88 4.60
N GLY A 187 -16.27 14.89 5.30
CA GLY A 187 -16.49 14.81 6.75
C GLY A 187 -15.19 14.48 7.48
N ASP A 188 -15.25 13.53 8.42
CA ASP A 188 -14.08 13.02 9.15
C ASP A 188 -13.31 11.93 8.37
N GLY A 189 -13.70 11.66 7.12
CA GLY A 189 -13.11 10.65 6.26
C GLY A 189 -12.76 11.18 4.88
N TYR A 190 -12.72 10.27 3.92
CA TYR A 190 -12.32 10.57 2.55
C TYR A 190 -12.89 9.57 1.56
N PHE A 191 -12.97 9.97 0.30
CA PHE A 191 -13.22 9.07 -0.84
C PHE A 191 -11.99 8.99 -1.73
N ARG A 192 -11.72 7.80 -2.26
CA ARG A 192 -10.82 7.65 -3.40
C ARG A 192 -11.47 8.25 -4.64
N ARG A 193 -10.66 8.79 -5.55
CA ARG A 193 -11.05 9.22 -6.89
C ARG A 193 -10.89 8.10 -7.94
N THR A 194 -10.55 6.91 -7.48
CA THR A 194 -10.33 5.71 -8.30
C THR A 194 -11.03 4.52 -7.65
N CYS A 195 -11.36 3.50 -8.44
CA CYS A 195 -11.93 2.25 -7.94
C CYS A 195 -10.78 1.29 -7.61
N CYS A 196 -10.80 0.62 -6.43
CA CYS A 196 -9.84 -0.45 -6.09
C CYS A 196 -10.31 -1.83 -6.57
N LEU A 197 -11.44 -1.88 -7.28
CA LEU A 197 -12.09 -3.06 -7.83
C LEU A 197 -12.70 -4.03 -6.80
N TRP A 198 -12.60 -3.74 -5.49
CA TRP A 198 -13.24 -4.54 -4.43
C TRP A 198 -14.74 -4.77 -4.67
N VAL A 199 -15.48 -3.72 -5.04
CA VAL A 199 -16.94 -3.78 -5.31
C VAL A 199 -17.33 -4.66 -6.49
N THR A 200 -16.36 -5.16 -7.26
CA THR A 200 -16.61 -6.09 -8.37
C THR A 200 -16.56 -7.55 -7.92
N LEU A 201 -16.13 -7.81 -6.69
CA LEU A 201 -16.09 -9.16 -6.14
C LEU A 201 -17.51 -9.67 -5.82
N PRO A 202 -17.77 -10.98 -5.98
CA PRO A 202 -19.07 -11.56 -5.61
C PRO A 202 -19.40 -11.32 -4.13
N GLY A 203 -20.53 -10.67 -3.86
CA GLY A 203 -21.03 -10.43 -2.50
C GLY A 203 -20.25 -9.37 -1.70
N ALA A 204 -19.37 -8.60 -2.34
CA ALA A 204 -18.62 -7.55 -1.66
C ALA A 204 -19.35 -6.20 -1.72
N ASP A 205 -19.49 -5.56 -0.56
CA ASP A 205 -20.02 -4.20 -0.44
C ASP A 205 -18.93 -3.14 -0.63
N ALA A 206 -19.37 -1.91 -0.96
CA ALA A 206 -18.49 -0.75 -1.04
C ALA A 206 -17.94 -0.38 0.35
N CYS A 207 -16.62 -0.21 0.46
CA CYS A 207 -15.98 0.32 1.66
C CYS A 207 -16.29 1.82 1.85
N GLY A 208 -16.12 2.33 3.08
CA GLY A 208 -16.41 3.73 3.41
C GLY A 208 -15.63 4.75 2.56
N SER A 209 -14.46 4.38 2.05
CA SER A 209 -13.63 5.21 1.16
C SER A 209 -13.92 5.02 -0.35
N CYS A 210 -14.92 4.20 -0.71
CA CYS A 210 -15.13 3.78 -2.09
C CYS A 210 -15.61 4.93 -2.97
N CYS A 211 -15.00 5.07 -4.16
CA CYS A 211 -15.33 6.14 -5.11
C CYS A 211 -16.78 6.09 -5.62
N VAL A 212 -17.44 4.93 -5.55
CA VAL A 212 -18.83 4.74 -6.02
C VAL A 212 -19.85 5.34 -5.05
N LEU A 213 -19.48 5.50 -3.78
CA LEU A 213 -20.31 6.13 -2.76
C LEU A 213 -20.16 7.66 -2.75
N ARG A 214 -19.18 8.19 -3.48
CA ARG A 214 -18.90 9.62 -3.50
C ARG A 214 -20.12 10.41 -4.01
N PRO A 215 -20.60 11.42 -3.26
CA PRO A 215 -21.66 12.29 -3.73
C PRO A 215 -21.31 12.91 -5.08
N ARG A 216 -22.21 12.79 -6.06
CA ARG A 216 -22.04 13.48 -7.36
C ARG A 216 -22.23 14.97 -7.10
N ARG A 217 -21.20 15.79 -7.36
CA ARG A 217 -21.38 17.24 -7.40
C ARG A 217 -22.41 17.54 -8.49
N ARG A 218 -23.56 18.11 -8.13
CA ARG A 218 -24.47 18.66 -9.13
C ARG A 218 -23.71 19.80 -9.86
N PRO A 219 -23.79 19.87 -11.20
CA PRO A 219 -23.18 20.96 -11.95
C PRO A 219 -23.75 22.31 -11.54
#